data_AF-A0A0M0TEQ1-F1
#
_entry.id   AF-A0A0M0TEQ1-F1
#
_cell.length_a   1.000
_cell.length_b   1.000
_cell.length_c   1.000
_cell.angle_alpha   90.00
_cell.angle_beta   90.00
_cell.angle_gamma   90.00
#
_symmetry.space_group_name_H-M   'P 1'
#
loop_
_entity.id
_entity.type
_entity.pdbx_description
1 polymer ?
#
loop_
_entity_poly.entity_id
_entity_poly.type
_entity_poly.pdbx_seq_one_letter_code
_entity_poly.pdbx_strand_id
1 'polypeptide(L)' 'MPQFDAGNELAMLREQTRMIRKQRYRKSRLDRHAGELLQLHREGASAAELQRWLREKRIRVVLSTVTRWLARNG' A
#
# COMPACT_ATOMS: atom_id res chain seq x y z
N MET A 1 -16.12 -6.95 -43.11
CA MET A 1 -15.75 -7.32 -41.73
C MET A 1 -15.39 -6.03 -41.00
N PRO A 2 -16.06 -5.67 -39.89
CA PRO A 2 -15.65 -4.49 -39.13
C PRO A 2 -14.23 -4.72 -38.60
N GLN A 3 -13.37 -3.74 -38.80
CA GLN A 3 -11.98 -3.79 -38.38
C GLN A 3 -11.92 -3.75 -36.85
N PHE A 4 -11.30 -4.76 -36.24
CA PHE A 4 -11.15 -4.85 -34.80
C PHE A 4 -10.20 -3.73 -34.30
N ASP A 5 -10.73 -2.83 -33.48
CA ASP A 5 -9.96 -1.77 -32.85
C ASP A 5 -9.47 -2.21 -31.46
N ALA A 6 -8.24 -2.72 -31.43
CA ALA A 6 -7.59 -3.18 -30.20
C ALA A 6 -7.42 -2.08 -29.15
N GLY A 7 -7.34 -0.80 -29.56
CA GLY A 7 -7.19 0.32 -28.63
C GLY A 7 -8.46 0.59 -27.85
N ASN A 8 -9.60 0.57 -28.55
CA ASN A 8 -10.92 0.75 -27.92
C ASN A 8 -11.25 -0.41 -26.97
N GLU A 9 -11.00 -1.64 -27.40
CA GLU A 9 -11.21 -2.84 -26.57
C GLU A 9 -10.34 -2.81 -25.31
N LEU A 10 -9.07 -2.39 -25.42
CA LEU A 10 -8.19 -2.25 -24.27
C LEU A 10 -8.67 -1.17 -23.29
N ALA A 11 -9.22 -0.05 -23.80
CA ALA A 11 -9.79 1.00 -22.97
C ALA A 11 -11.03 0.51 -22.21
N MET A 12 -11.92 -0.22 -22.89
CA MET A 12 -13.10 -0.83 -22.29
C MET A 12 -12.72 -1.84 -21.20
N LEU A 13 -11.73 -2.70 -21.45
CA LEU A 13 -11.22 -3.66 -20.46
C LEU A 13 -10.62 -2.98 -19.22
N ARG A 14 -9.86 -1.88 -19.40
CA ARG A 14 -9.29 -1.11 -18.29
C ARG A 14 -10.38 -0.46 -17.44
N GLU A 15 -11.39 0.12 -18.09
CA GLU A 15 -12.51 0.75 -17.40
C GLU A 15 -13.35 -0.29 -16.64
N GLN A 16 -13.64 -1.42 -17.28
CA GLN A 16 -14.34 -2.54 -16.64
C GLN A 16 -13.54 -3.08 -15.43
N THR A 17 -12.22 -3.21 -15.56
CA THR A 17 -11.33 -3.60 -14.45
C THR A 17 -11.40 -2.59 -13.30
N ARG A 18 -11.46 -1.29 -13.59
CA ARG A 18 -11.63 -0.23 -12.59
C ARG A 18 -12.96 -0.36 -11.85
N MET A 19 -14.06 -0.61 -12.58
CA MET A 19 -15.40 -0.78 -11.99
C MET A 19 -15.52 -2.05 -11.14
N ILE A 20 -14.93 -3.17 -11.58
CA ILE A 20 -14.96 -4.45 -10.85
C ILE A 20 -14.16 -4.37 -9.55
N ARG A 21 -13.10 -3.57 -9.50
CA ARG A 21 -12.19 -3.50 -8.36
C ARG A 21 -12.89 -2.90 -7.13
N LYS A 22 -13.47 -3.76 -6.29
CA LYS A 22 -13.90 -3.37 -4.94
C LYS A 22 -12.69 -2.98 -4.10
N GLN A 23 -12.56 -1.69 -3.80
CA GLN A 23 -11.57 -1.19 -2.86
C GLN A 23 -11.94 -1.64 -1.44
N ARG A 24 -11.39 -2.78 -1.00
CA ARG A 24 -11.51 -3.19 0.40
C ARG A 24 -10.63 -2.27 1.26
N TYR A 25 -11.26 -1.30 1.91
CA TYR A 25 -10.59 -0.51 2.94
C TYR A 25 -10.39 -1.37 4.18
N ARG A 26 -9.22 -2.00 4.30
CA ARG A 26 -8.74 -2.55 5.58
C ARG A 26 -7.76 -1.56 6.18
N LYS A 27 -8.07 -1.09 7.40
CA LYS A 27 -7.09 -0.40 8.23
C LYS A 27 -5.92 -1.37 8.46
N SER A 28 -4.71 -0.92 8.14
CA SER A 28 -3.51 -1.66 8.46
C SER A 28 -3.35 -1.74 9.98
N ARG A 29 -2.78 -2.83 10.49
CA ARG A 29 -2.37 -2.89 11.90
C ARG A 29 -1.35 -1.81 12.25
N LEU A 30 -0.59 -1.34 11.25
CA LEU A 30 0.36 -0.23 11.35
C LEU A 30 -0.35 1.10 11.59
N ASP A 31 -1.60 1.27 11.14
CA ASP A 31 -2.36 2.52 11.29
C ASP A 31 -2.60 2.87 12.76
N ARG A 32 -2.56 1.86 13.64
CA ARG A 32 -2.64 2.05 15.11
C ARG A 32 -1.45 2.84 15.66
N HIS A 33 -0.30 2.74 15.01
CA HIS A 33 0.95 3.40 15.40
C HIS A 33 1.43 4.41 14.33
N ALA A 34 0.50 4.95 13.54
CA ALA A 34 0.85 5.80 12.41
C ALA A 34 1.63 7.04 12.84
N GLY A 35 1.24 7.65 13.96
CA GLY A 35 1.90 8.83 14.51
C GLY A 35 3.36 8.54 14.87
N GLU A 36 3.60 7.49 15.66
CA GLU A 36 4.95 7.11 16.08
C GLU A 36 5.81 6.68 14.89
N LEU A 37 5.25 5.91 13.94
CA LEU A 37 5.97 5.47 12.75
C LEU A 37 6.40 6.65 11.87
N LEU A 38 5.51 7.63 11.65
CA LEU A 38 5.82 8.81 10.85
C LEU A 38 6.81 9.72 11.56
N GLN A 39 6.73 9.85 12.89
CA GLN A 39 7.69 10.62 13.66
C GLN A 39 9.09 10.01 13.59
N LEU A 40 9.21 8.70 13.88
CA LEU A 40 10.47 7.97 13.75
C LEU A 40 11.04 8.06 12.33
N HIS A 41 10.19 7.95 11.30
CA HIS A 41 10.63 8.07 9.92
C HIS A 41 11.14 9.47 9.58
N ARG A 42 10.48 10.53 10.06
CA ARG A 42 10.91 11.92 9.90
C ARG A 42 12.23 12.22 10.61
N GLU A 43 12.49 11.55 11.73
CA GLU A 43 13.79 11.58 12.43
C GLU A 43 14.90 10.81 11.70
N GLY A 44 14.58 10.15 10.58
CA GLY A 44 15.54 9.45 9.72
C GLY A 44 15.57 7.93 9.90
N ALA A 45 14.65 7.35 10.68
CA ALA A 45 14.60 5.90 10.85
C ALA A 45 14.31 5.19 9.51
N SER A 46 15.10 4.16 9.23
CA SER A 46 14.92 3.27 8.10
C SER A 46 13.72 2.33 8.31
N ALA A 47 13.18 1.80 7.21
CA ALA A 47 12.07 0.84 7.28
C ALA A 47 12.41 -0.43 8.09
N ALA A 48 13.69 -0.83 8.14
CA ALA A 48 14.15 -1.98 8.93
C ALA A 48 14.13 -1.69 10.44
N GLU A 49 14.48 -0.45 10.84
CA GLU A 49 14.40 -0.02 12.23
C GLU A 49 12.95 0.11 12.70
N LEU A 50 12.08 0.67 11.86
CA LEU A 50 10.64 0.68 12.12
C LEU A 50 10.08 -0.74 12.26
N GLN A 51 10.52 -1.69 11.43
CA GLN A 51 10.14 -3.09 11.57
C GLN A 51 10.60 -3.68 12.92
N ARG A 52 11.81 -3.35 13.39
CA ARG A 52 12.33 -3.80 14.68
C ARG A 52 11.51 -3.21 15.84
N TRP A 53 11.20 -1.92 15.78
CA TRP A 53 10.34 -1.24 16.74
C TRP A 53 8.93 -1.86 16.81
N LEU A 54 8.35 -2.21 15.66
CA LEU A 54 7.05 -2.90 15.60
C LEU A 54 7.09 -4.29 16.23
N ARG A 55 8.21 -5.02 16.12
CA ARG A 55 8.36 -6.33 16.77
C ARG A 55 8.30 -6.21 18.29
N GLU A 56 8.87 -5.15 18.87
CA GLU A 56 8.80 -4.86 20.30
C GLU A 56 7.34 -4.64 20.75
N LYS A 57 6.54 -3.96 19.93
CA LYS A 57 5.09 -3.79 20.13
C LYS A 57 4.26 -5.05 19.84
N ARG A 58 4.90 -6.22 19.67
CA ARG A 58 4.27 -7.51 19.31
C ARG A 58 3.56 -7.48 17.95
N ILE A 59 3.99 -6.62 17.03
CA ILE A 59 3.49 -6.54 15.65
C ILE A 59 4.52 -7.17 14.72
N ARG A 60 4.25 -8.39 14.27
CA ARG A 60 5.09 -9.10 13.30
C ARG A 60 4.64 -8.73 11.88
N VAL A 61 5.47 -7.97 11.18
CA VAL A 61 5.28 -7.62 9.77
C VAL A 61 6.55 -7.84 8.98
N VAL A 62 6.40 -8.06 7.68
CA VAL A 62 7.51 -8.12 6.73
C VAL A 62 7.96 -6.70 6.39
N LEU A 63 9.25 -6.52 6.07
CA LEU A 63 9.81 -5.23 5.66
C LEU A 63 9.04 -4.60 4.47
N SER A 64 8.60 -5.43 3.52
CA SER A 64 7.79 -4.99 2.37
C SER A 64 6.46 -4.36 2.79
N THR A 65 5.88 -4.79 3.92
CA THR A 65 4.66 -4.20 4.47
C THR A 65 4.94 -2.80 5.01
N VAL A 66 6.07 -2.61 5.70
CA VAL A 66 6.48 -1.30 6.26
C VAL A 66 6.79 -0.33 5.14
N THR A 67 7.58 -0.73 4.15
CA THR A 67 7.93 0.12 2.98
C THR A 67 6.69 0.52 2.17
N ARG A 68 5.79 -0.44 1.88
CA ARG A 68 4.51 -0.14 1.20
C ARG A 68 3.64 0.79 2.03
N TRP A 69 3.63 0.61 3.35
CA TRP A 69 2.84 1.46 4.23
C TRP A 69 3.40 2.88 4.29
N LEU A 70 4.72 3.04 4.36
CA LEU A 70 5.40 4.35 4.27
C LEU A 70 5.07 5.02 2.93
N ALA A 71 5.22 4.33 1.81
CA ALA A 71 4.90 4.89 0.48
C ALA A 71 3.45 5.36 0.31
N ARG A 72 2.53 4.92 1.18
CA ARG A 72 1.11 5.32 1.18
C ARG A 72 0.79 6.43 2.19
N ASN A 73 1.56 6.56 3.26
CA ASN A 73 1.22 7.42 4.41
C ASN A 73 2.28 8.48 4.76
N GLY A 74 3.50 8.34 4.22
CA GLY A 74 4.61 9.27 4.35
C GLY A 74 4.69 10.23 3.18
#